data_AF-A0A955KGR7-F1
#
_entry.id   AF-A0A955KGR7-F1
#
_cell.length_a   1.000
_cell.length_b   1.000
_cell.length_c   1.000
_cell.angle_alpha   90.00
_cell.angle_beta   90.00
_cell.angle_gamma   90.00
#
_symmetry.space_group_name_H-M   'P 1'
#
loop_
_entity.id
_entity.type
_entity.pdbx_description
1 polymer ?
#
loop_
_entity_poly.entity_id
_entity_poly.type
_entity_poly.pdbx_seq_one_letter_code
_entity_poly.pdbx_strand_id
1 'polypeptide(L)'
;MEIPKGHQHPITQMIAEINAIFAEIGFVFAEGPEAETEHYNFDQLNFPQNHPARDMQDTFWFPKDATPEPMVLRTHTSAVQVKYMENHEPPIRCIVPGKVFRNEATDATHEAQFYQFEGMCVDKGVHIGHLKGTIEHFFSEFFKGQDIDFRYRPNFFPFTEPSFEVDMMFRNSGSKLDNKWIEVLGAGMIHPNVLKNSGIDPELYSGFAFGMGIDRLGFLRYGFDDIRTLYSGDLRFVTQF
;
A
#
# COMPACT_ATOMS: atom_id res chain seq x y z
N MET A 1 -22.49 -12.61 35.73
CA MET A 1 -21.28 -13.07 35.04
C MET A 1 -20.81 -11.89 34.20
N GLU A 2 -19.67 -11.27 34.53
CA GLU A 2 -19.10 -10.24 33.67
C GLU A 2 -18.62 -10.92 32.38
N ILE A 3 -19.05 -10.36 31.23
CA ILE A 3 -18.59 -10.82 29.93
C ILE A 3 -17.25 -10.13 29.68
N PRO A 4 -16.15 -10.86 29.45
CA PRO A 4 -14.85 -10.25 29.16
C PRO A 4 -14.95 -9.33 27.94
N LYS A 5 -14.36 -8.12 28.03
CA LYS A 5 -14.32 -7.17 26.93
C LYS A 5 -13.42 -7.73 25.81
N GLY A 6 -13.93 -7.76 24.58
CA GLY A 6 -13.15 -8.13 23.40
C GLY A 6 -12.26 -6.99 22.91
N HIS A 7 -11.26 -7.34 22.11
CA HIS A 7 -10.30 -6.39 21.52
C HIS A 7 -10.18 -6.65 20.01
N GLN A 8 -10.07 -5.59 19.22
CA GLN A 8 -9.80 -5.69 17.79
C GLN A 8 -8.29 -5.71 17.55
N HIS A 9 -7.85 -6.49 16.57
CA HIS A 9 -6.44 -6.52 16.19
C HIS A 9 -5.97 -5.12 15.75
N PRO A 10 -4.75 -4.66 16.13
CA PRO A 10 -4.27 -3.33 15.77
C PRO A 10 -4.24 -3.07 14.26
N ILE A 11 -3.94 -4.07 13.43
CA ILE A 11 -4.06 -3.96 11.96
C ILE A 11 -5.50 -3.63 11.55
N THR A 12 -6.50 -4.28 12.13
CA THR A 12 -7.91 -4.00 11.83
C THR A 12 -8.30 -2.57 12.22
N GLN A 13 -7.83 -2.11 13.38
CA GLN A 13 -8.06 -0.73 13.82
C GLN A 13 -7.41 0.28 12.87
N MET A 14 -6.16 0.04 12.47
CA MET A 14 -5.47 0.90 11.50
C MET A 14 -6.13 0.91 10.12
N ILE A 15 -6.58 -0.24 9.61
CA ILE A 15 -7.33 -0.30 8.33
C ILE A 15 -8.60 0.55 8.42
N ALA A 16 -9.36 0.43 9.52
CA ALA A 16 -10.57 1.21 9.72
C ALA A 16 -10.30 2.73 9.74
N GLU A 17 -9.23 3.15 10.41
CA GLU A 17 -8.82 4.55 10.48
C GLU A 17 -8.29 5.08 9.15
N ILE A 18 -7.44 4.33 8.44
CA ILE A 18 -6.97 4.66 7.09
C ILE A 18 -8.17 4.88 6.18
N ASN A 19 -9.14 3.96 6.18
CA ASN A 19 -10.35 4.08 5.39
C ASN A 19 -11.17 5.32 5.76
N ALA A 20 -11.29 5.65 7.05
CA ALA A 20 -12.01 6.84 7.50
C ALA A 20 -11.35 8.13 6.99
N ILE A 21 -10.02 8.27 7.13
CA ILE A 21 -9.27 9.45 6.66
C ILE A 21 -9.43 9.63 5.14
N PHE A 22 -9.28 8.56 4.36
CA PHE A 22 -9.42 8.63 2.91
C PHE A 22 -10.87 8.91 2.46
N ALA A 23 -11.87 8.40 3.19
CA ALA A 23 -13.27 8.69 2.90
C ALA A 23 -13.61 10.18 3.04
N GLU A 24 -12.98 10.90 3.99
CA GLU A 24 -13.18 12.34 4.19
C GLU A 24 -12.76 13.18 2.96
N ILE A 25 -11.81 12.68 2.17
CA ILE A 25 -11.33 13.32 0.92
C ILE A 25 -11.88 12.67 -0.35
N GLY A 26 -12.94 11.86 -0.22
CA GLY A 26 -13.73 11.32 -1.32
C GLY A 26 -13.10 10.11 -2.02
N PHE A 27 -12.21 9.38 -1.35
CA PHE A 27 -11.77 8.06 -1.82
C PHE A 27 -12.79 7.00 -1.42
N VAL A 28 -12.97 6.01 -2.29
CA VAL A 28 -13.79 4.83 -2.00
C VAL A 28 -12.91 3.61 -1.70
N PHE A 29 -13.44 2.69 -0.91
CA PHE A 29 -12.75 1.44 -0.62
C PHE A 29 -12.96 0.42 -1.74
N ALA A 30 -11.87 -0.21 -2.18
CA ALA A 30 -11.90 -1.33 -3.10
C ALA A 30 -11.14 -2.53 -2.52
N GLU A 31 -11.59 -3.72 -2.85
CA GLU A 31 -10.99 -4.99 -2.43
C GLU A 31 -10.84 -5.94 -3.62
N GLY A 32 -9.97 -6.93 -3.46
CA GLY A 32 -9.75 -7.93 -4.49
C GLY A 32 -9.04 -9.15 -3.92
N PRO A 33 -8.90 -10.21 -4.73
CA PRO A 33 -8.44 -11.51 -4.27
C PRO A 33 -6.98 -11.48 -3.82
N GLU A 34 -6.62 -12.39 -2.91
CA GLU A 34 -5.24 -12.61 -2.47
C GLU A 34 -4.44 -13.48 -3.48
N ALA A 35 -5.12 -14.45 -4.10
CA ALA A 35 -4.59 -15.20 -5.25
C ALA A 35 -4.93 -14.44 -6.53
N GLU A 36 -3.92 -14.08 -7.31
CA GLU A 36 -4.06 -13.21 -8.47
C GLU A 36 -3.38 -13.83 -9.70
N THR A 37 -3.84 -13.49 -10.89
CA THR A 37 -3.18 -13.93 -12.11
C THR A 37 -1.87 -13.15 -12.32
N GLU A 38 -0.87 -13.78 -12.93
CA GLU A 38 0.36 -13.08 -13.37
C GLU A 38 0.02 -11.83 -14.20
N HIS A 39 -1.03 -11.94 -15.01
CA HIS A 39 -1.53 -10.88 -15.87
C HIS A 39 -1.85 -9.60 -15.09
N TYR A 40 -2.67 -9.69 -14.03
CA TYR A 40 -3.03 -8.51 -13.24
C TYR A 40 -1.95 -8.10 -12.25
N ASN A 41 -1.20 -9.06 -11.68
CA ASN A 41 -0.16 -8.73 -10.72
C ASN A 41 1.08 -8.09 -11.38
N PHE A 42 1.33 -8.33 -12.67
CA PHE A 42 2.54 -7.83 -13.34
C PHE A 42 2.29 -7.21 -14.71
N ASP A 43 1.69 -7.93 -15.67
CA ASP A 43 1.61 -7.47 -17.07
C ASP A 43 0.86 -6.13 -17.20
N GLN A 44 -0.32 -6.07 -16.58
CA GLN A 44 -1.17 -4.87 -16.58
C GLN A 44 -0.50 -3.67 -15.91
N LEU A 45 0.42 -3.93 -14.98
CA LEU A 45 1.20 -2.96 -14.23
C LEU A 45 2.57 -2.65 -14.88
N ASN A 46 2.71 -2.94 -16.18
CA ASN A 46 3.87 -2.56 -16.99
C ASN A 46 5.20 -3.20 -16.53
N PHE A 47 5.14 -4.32 -15.80
CA PHE A 47 6.34 -5.08 -15.48
C PHE A 47 6.87 -5.83 -16.71
N PRO A 48 8.16 -5.72 -17.06
CA PRO A 48 8.79 -6.58 -18.06
C PRO A 48 8.70 -8.07 -17.70
N GLN A 49 8.65 -8.95 -18.71
CA GLN A 49 8.60 -10.41 -18.51
C GLN A 49 9.85 -10.96 -17.81
N ASN A 50 10.99 -10.30 -17.96
CA ASN A 50 12.27 -10.63 -17.32
C ASN A 50 12.55 -9.77 -16.07
N HIS A 51 11.52 -9.15 -15.48
CA HIS A 51 11.69 -8.33 -14.29
C HIS A 51 11.98 -9.21 -13.06
N PRO A 52 12.98 -8.89 -12.21
CA PRO A 52 13.36 -9.71 -11.06
C PRO A 52 12.20 -10.03 -10.11
N ALA A 53 11.28 -9.09 -9.88
CA ALA A 53 10.09 -9.34 -9.05
C ALA A 53 9.20 -10.51 -9.53
N ARG A 54 9.31 -10.96 -10.79
CA ARG A 54 8.62 -12.16 -11.29
C ARG A 54 9.34 -13.45 -10.92
N ASP A 55 10.59 -13.40 -10.49
CA ASP A 55 11.35 -14.59 -10.14
C ASP A 55 10.74 -15.29 -8.92
N MET A 56 10.84 -16.63 -8.90
CA MET A 56 10.36 -17.46 -7.78
C MET A 56 11.08 -17.17 -6.46
N GLN A 57 12.20 -16.43 -6.51
CA GLN A 57 12.92 -15.99 -5.33
C GLN A 57 12.18 -14.86 -4.59
N ASP A 58 11.40 -14.05 -5.30
CA ASP A 58 10.69 -12.90 -4.71
C ASP A 58 9.17 -13.13 -4.60
N THR A 59 8.60 -13.95 -5.49
CA THR A 59 7.15 -14.16 -5.61
C THR A 59 6.73 -15.59 -5.31
N PHE A 60 5.65 -15.76 -4.56
CA PHE A 60 5.00 -17.06 -4.35
C PHE A 60 4.12 -17.43 -5.55
N TRP A 61 4.61 -18.33 -6.38
CA TRP A 61 3.90 -18.88 -7.53
C TRP A 61 3.07 -20.11 -7.14
N PHE A 62 1.87 -20.23 -7.71
CA PHE A 62 1.13 -21.48 -7.65
C PHE A 62 1.83 -22.54 -8.54
N PRO A 63 1.75 -23.84 -8.17
CA PRO A 63 2.24 -24.90 -9.04
C PRO A 63 1.55 -24.83 -10.41
N LYS A 64 2.33 -24.99 -11.51
CA LYS A 64 1.84 -24.78 -12.88
C LYS A 64 0.59 -25.58 -13.25
N ASP A 65 0.45 -26.78 -12.69
CA ASP A 65 -0.67 -27.68 -12.97
C ASP A 65 -1.82 -27.56 -11.95
N ALA A 66 -1.71 -26.65 -10.97
CA ALA A 66 -2.72 -26.45 -9.93
C ALA A 66 -3.80 -25.42 -10.31
N THR A 67 -3.53 -24.57 -11.31
CA THR A 67 -4.42 -23.48 -11.75
C THR A 67 -4.56 -23.48 -13.28
N PRO A 68 -5.68 -22.98 -13.84
CA PRO A 68 -5.90 -22.97 -15.29
C PRO A 68 -5.00 -21.99 -16.05
N GLU A 69 -4.43 -21.02 -15.34
CA GLU A 69 -3.51 -20.00 -15.85
C GLU A 69 -2.43 -19.70 -14.80
N PRO A 70 -1.32 -19.03 -15.15
CA PRO A 70 -0.30 -18.64 -14.18
C PRO A 70 -0.87 -17.75 -13.08
N MET A 71 -0.76 -18.20 -11.83
CA MET A 71 -1.24 -17.47 -10.67
C MET A 71 -0.13 -17.30 -9.63
N VAL A 72 -0.24 -16.24 -8.85
CA VAL A 72 0.64 -15.88 -7.73
C VAL A 72 -0.20 -15.52 -6.51
N LEU A 73 0.38 -15.61 -5.32
CA LEU A 73 -0.11 -14.79 -4.21
C LEU A 73 0.32 -13.36 -4.49
N ARG A 74 -0.62 -12.40 -4.47
CA ARG A 74 -0.34 -11.03 -4.90
C ARG A 74 0.80 -10.39 -4.09
N THR A 75 1.70 -9.71 -4.78
CA THR A 75 2.90 -9.09 -4.16
C THR A 75 2.66 -7.66 -3.67
N HIS A 76 1.56 -7.08 -4.14
CA HIS A 76 1.05 -5.76 -3.82
C HIS A 76 -0.46 -5.73 -4.13
N THR A 77 -1.15 -4.69 -3.68
CA THR A 77 -2.59 -4.51 -3.91
C THR A 77 -2.92 -3.82 -5.24
N SER A 78 -1.91 -3.39 -6.00
CA SER A 78 -2.07 -2.66 -7.28
C SER A 78 -2.91 -3.40 -8.34
N ALA A 79 -2.95 -4.74 -8.33
CA ALA A 79 -3.80 -5.51 -9.22
C ALA A 79 -5.29 -5.13 -9.08
N VAL A 80 -5.72 -4.76 -7.88
CA VAL A 80 -7.08 -4.28 -7.62
C VAL A 80 -7.32 -2.93 -8.29
N GLN A 81 -6.32 -2.05 -8.36
CA GLN A 81 -6.46 -0.74 -9.01
C GLN A 81 -6.68 -0.88 -10.52
N VAL A 82 -5.95 -1.79 -11.18
CA VAL A 82 -6.16 -2.11 -12.60
C VAL A 82 -7.59 -2.58 -12.83
N LYS A 83 -8.02 -3.60 -12.07
CA LYS A 83 -9.40 -4.12 -12.15
C LYS A 83 -10.44 -3.05 -11.83
N TYR A 84 -10.13 -2.14 -10.91
CA TYR A 84 -11.02 -1.04 -10.58
C TYR A 84 -11.16 -0.07 -11.76
N MET A 85 -10.05 0.31 -12.42
CA MET A 85 -10.05 1.15 -13.61
C MET A 85 -10.79 0.51 -14.79
N GLU A 86 -10.70 -0.81 -14.97
CA GLU A 86 -11.43 -1.51 -16.05
C GLU A 86 -12.95 -1.51 -15.85
N ASN A 87 -13.41 -1.42 -14.60
CA ASN A 87 -14.83 -1.52 -14.24
C ASN A 87 -15.48 -0.17 -13.88
N HIS A 88 -14.74 0.94 -13.93
CA HIS A 88 -15.23 2.27 -13.56
C HIS A 88 -14.68 3.33 -14.52
N GLU A 89 -15.48 4.36 -14.79
CA GLU A 89 -15.02 5.51 -15.58
C GLU A 89 -14.44 6.60 -14.67
N PRO A 90 -13.36 7.31 -15.07
CA PRO A 90 -12.88 8.50 -14.36
C PRO A 90 -13.98 9.57 -14.17
N PRO A 91 -13.99 10.32 -13.05
CA PRO A 91 -12.95 10.36 -12.02
C PRO A 91 -12.97 9.16 -11.06
N ILE A 92 -11.80 8.59 -10.80
CA ILE A 92 -11.61 7.47 -9.88
C ILE A 92 -10.74 7.93 -8.71
N ARG A 93 -11.17 7.61 -7.49
CA ARG A 93 -10.36 7.73 -6.27
C ARG A 93 -10.61 6.52 -5.39
N CYS A 94 -9.64 5.64 -5.26
CA CYS A 94 -9.82 4.44 -4.44
C CYS A 94 -8.63 4.16 -3.52
N ILE A 95 -8.92 3.51 -2.40
CA ILE A 95 -7.96 3.00 -1.43
C ILE A 95 -8.17 1.48 -1.31
N VAL A 96 -7.06 0.75 -1.26
CA VAL A 96 -7.04 -0.72 -1.31
C VAL A 96 -6.17 -1.26 -0.18
N PRO A 97 -6.63 -1.24 1.08
CA PRO A 97 -6.00 -2.04 2.12
C PRO A 97 -6.17 -3.53 1.84
N GLY A 98 -5.10 -4.30 2.04
CA GLY A 98 -5.13 -5.72 1.79
C GLY A 98 -3.86 -6.45 2.21
N LYS A 99 -4.01 -7.75 2.47
CA LYS A 99 -2.88 -8.65 2.69
C LYS A 99 -2.11 -8.88 1.39
N VAL A 100 -0.79 -8.90 1.47
CA VAL A 100 0.13 -9.16 0.36
C VAL A 100 1.21 -10.13 0.81
N PHE A 101 1.93 -10.71 -0.16
CA PHE A 101 2.87 -11.78 0.10
C PHE A 101 4.18 -11.55 -0.66
N ARG A 102 5.31 -11.81 -0.01
CA ARG A 102 6.64 -11.76 -0.62
C ARG A 102 7.46 -12.93 -0.11
N ASN A 103 8.25 -13.54 -1.00
CA ASN A 103 9.12 -14.64 -0.63
C ASN A 103 10.41 -14.09 0.03
N GLU A 104 10.24 -13.47 1.19
CA GLU A 104 11.31 -12.88 1.99
C GLU A 104 11.51 -13.69 3.28
N ALA A 105 12.74 -13.66 3.82
CA ALA A 105 13.02 -14.31 5.09
C ALA A 105 12.40 -13.51 6.24
N THR A 106 11.60 -14.19 7.08
CA THR A 106 11.03 -13.60 8.28
C THR A 106 12.10 -13.18 9.29
N ASP A 107 12.09 -11.91 9.67
CA ASP A 107 12.89 -11.34 10.75
C ASP A 107 12.08 -10.31 11.56
N ALA A 108 12.74 -9.51 12.41
CA ALA A 108 12.04 -8.52 13.23
C ALA A 108 11.41 -7.35 12.43
N THR A 109 11.81 -7.20 11.17
CA THR A 109 11.46 -6.09 10.27
C THR A 109 10.85 -6.53 8.94
N HIS A 110 10.97 -7.81 8.56
CA HIS A 110 10.45 -8.41 7.33
C HIS A 110 9.59 -9.62 7.64
N GLU A 111 8.48 -9.76 6.92
CA GLU A 111 7.58 -10.90 7.06
C GLU A 111 7.02 -11.30 5.69
N ALA A 112 6.89 -12.60 5.45
CA ALA A 112 6.46 -13.15 4.17
C ALA A 112 5.00 -12.82 3.83
N GLN A 113 4.17 -12.58 4.86
CA GLN A 113 2.79 -12.10 4.74
C GLN A 113 2.60 -10.81 5.53
N PHE A 114 2.14 -9.75 4.87
CA PHE A 114 1.91 -8.48 5.57
C PHE A 114 0.76 -7.70 4.97
N TYR A 115 0.34 -6.63 5.62
CA TYR A 115 -0.72 -5.77 5.11
C TYR A 115 -0.13 -4.51 4.48
N GLN A 116 -0.63 -4.16 3.30
CA GLN A 116 -0.39 -2.88 2.67
C GLN A 116 -1.71 -2.16 2.48
N PHE A 117 -1.63 -0.87 2.23
CA PHE A 117 -2.67 -0.20 1.48
C PHE A 117 -2.04 0.57 0.34
N GLU A 118 -2.77 0.64 -0.75
CA GLU A 118 -2.44 1.51 -1.87
C GLU A 118 -3.60 2.40 -2.21
N GLY A 119 -3.31 3.61 -2.64
CA GLY A 119 -4.30 4.58 -3.10
C GLY A 119 -4.02 4.99 -4.53
N MET A 120 -5.10 5.30 -5.26
CA MET A 120 -5.04 5.76 -6.64
C MET A 120 -6.06 6.88 -6.86
N CYS A 121 -5.67 7.88 -7.64
CA CYS A 121 -6.55 8.91 -8.16
C CYS A 121 -6.32 9.07 -9.66
N VAL A 122 -7.39 9.00 -10.46
CA VAL A 122 -7.35 9.22 -11.92
C VAL A 122 -8.44 10.23 -12.29
N ASP A 123 -8.04 11.36 -12.86
CA ASP A 123 -8.93 12.43 -13.31
C ASP A 123 -8.20 13.33 -14.34
N LYS A 124 -8.92 14.28 -14.92
CA LYS A 124 -8.35 15.29 -15.82
C LYS A 124 -7.52 16.28 -14.99
N GLY A 125 -6.27 16.53 -15.42
CA GLY A 125 -5.40 17.53 -14.79
C GLY A 125 -4.80 17.12 -13.44
N VAL A 126 -4.80 15.82 -13.11
CA VAL A 126 -4.07 15.30 -11.95
C VAL A 126 -2.56 15.47 -12.16
N HIS A 127 -1.86 15.88 -11.11
CA HIS A 127 -0.44 16.22 -11.16
C HIS A 127 0.21 15.94 -9.81
N ILE A 128 1.54 15.99 -9.75
CA ILE A 128 2.32 15.64 -8.54
C ILE A 128 1.91 16.46 -7.30
N GLY A 129 1.49 17.73 -7.46
CA GLY A 129 0.95 18.52 -6.34
C GLY A 129 -0.26 17.86 -5.64
N HIS A 130 -1.15 17.20 -6.40
CA HIS A 130 -2.30 16.47 -5.84
C HIS A 130 -1.85 15.21 -5.08
N LEU A 131 -0.87 14.50 -5.62
CA LEU A 131 -0.25 13.35 -4.95
C LEU A 131 0.35 13.77 -3.60
N LYS A 132 1.18 14.81 -3.60
CA LYS A 132 1.81 15.36 -2.39
C LYS A 132 0.77 15.76 -1.35
N GLY A 133 -0.22 16.55 -1.75
CA GLY A 133 -1.29 16.99 -0.84
C GLY A 133 -2.07 15.81 -0.24
N THR A 134 -2.33 14.77 -1.02
CA THR A 134 -3.04 13.57 -0.56
C THR A 134 -2.22 12.80 0.49
N ILE A 135 -0.94 12.56 0.23
CA ILE A 135 -0.04 11.86 1.15
C ILE A 135 0.16 12.66 2.44
N GLU A 136 0.46 13.96 2.31
CA GLU A 136 0.73 14.83 3.46
C GLU A 136 -0.52 15.00 4.33
N HIS A 137 -1.72 15.06 3.73
CA HIS A 137 -2.98 15.05 4.47
C HIS A 137 -3.18 13.75 5.24
N PHE A 138 -3.00 12.59 4.59
CA PHE A 138 -3.13 11.29 5.24
C PHE A 138 -2.24 11.17 6.48
N PHE A 139 -0.94 11.47 6.34
CA PHE A 139 0.00 11.37 7.45
C PHE A 139 -0.30 12.39 8.56
N SER A 140 -0.76 13.59 8.21
CA SER A 140 -1.13 14.62 9.19
C SER A 140 -2.33 14.21 10.03
N GLU A 141 -3.34 13.55 9.45
CA GLU A 141 -4.48 13.02 10.20
C GLU A 141 -4.12 11.72 10.95
N PHE A 142 -3.37 10.81 10.33
CA PHE A 142 -2.98 9.55 10.96
C PHE A 142 -2.02 9.75 12.16
N PHE A 143 -1.16 10.77 12.11
CA PHE A 143 -0.26 11.12 13.23
C PHE A 143 -0.66 12.45 13.85
N LYS A 144 -1.97 12.71 13.98
CA LYS A 144 -2.51 13.96 14.49
C LYS A 144 -1.81 14.46 15.75
N GLY A 145 -1.38 15.72 15.71
CA GLY A 145 -0.65 16.35 16.80
C GLY A 145 0.87 16.13 16.79
N GLN A 146 1.40 15.40 15.81
CA GLN A 146 2.85 15.35 15.53
C GLN A 146 3.22 16.42 14.50
N ASP A 147 4.46 16.92 14.60
CA ASP A 147 5.07 17.77 13.59
C ASP A 147 5.90 16.90 12.64
N ILE A 148 5.63 17.00 11.33
CA ILE A 148 6.10 16.04 10.34
C ILE A 148 6.68 16.76 9.12
N ASP A 149 7.94 16.47 8.82
CA ASP A 149 8.59 16.87 7.57
C ASP A 149 8.52 15.73 6.54
N PHE A 150 8.38 16.10 5.26
CA PHE A 150 8.35 15.16 4.13
C PHE A 150 9.50 15.39 3.15
N ARG A 151 10.03 14.31 2.60
CA ARG A 151 11.05 14.33 1.55
C ARG A 151 10.70 13.36 0.44
N TYR A 152 10.67 13.85 -0.79
CA TYR A 152 10.37 13.05 -1.99
C TYR A 152 11.67 12.86 -2.77
N ARG A 153 12.08 11.61 -2.95
CA ARG A 153 13.29 11.23 -3.68
C ARG A 153 12.89 10.51 -4.96
N PRO A 154 13.43 10.88 -6.14
CA PRO A 154 13.19 10.11 -7.36
C PRO A 154 13.58 8.64 -7.15
N ASN A 155 12.73 7.75 -7.62
CA ASN A 155 13.01 6.32 -7.68
C ASN A 155 12.46 5.74 -9.00
N PHE A 156 12.32 4.42 -9.09
CA PHE A 156 11.75 3.73 -10.24
C PHE A 156 10.75 2.66 -9.77
N PHE A 157 9.53 2.72 -10.28
CA PHE A 157 8.55 1.64 -10.19
C PHE A 157 7.94 1.42 -11.59
N PRO A 158 7.82 0.17 -12.08
CA PRO A 158 7.34 -0.09 -13.46
C PRO A 158 5.98 0.54 -13.80
N PHE A 159 5.10 0.69 -12.81
CA PHE A 159 3.73 1.19 -12.95
C PHE A 159 3.58 2.71 -12.75
N THR A 160 4.65 3.46 -12.47
CA THR A 160 4.60 4.93 -12.36
C THR A 160 5.73 5.62 -13.13
N GLU A 161 5.49 6.83 -13.63
CA GLU A 161 6.50 7.71 -14.20
C GLU A 161 6.00 9.18 -14.19
N PRO A 162 6.65 10.10 -13.44
CA PRO A 162 7.78 9.87 -12.55
C PRO A 162 7.39 9.12 -11.27
N SER A 163 8.37 8.39 -10.72
CA SER A 163 8.28 7.65 -9.46
C SER A 163 9.06 8.33 -8.32
N PHE A 164 8.60 8.13 -7.09
CA PHE A 164 9.19 8.68 -5.87
C PHE A 164 9.18 7.67 -4.73
N GLU A 165 10.27 7.61 -3.98
CA GLU A 165 10.23 7.20 -2.58
C GLU A 165 9.92 8.41 -1.71
N VAL A 166 9.09 8.23 -0.69
CA VAL A 166 8.71 9.27 0.25
C VAL A 166 9.24 8.90 1.63
N ASP A 167 10.03 9.81 2.17
CA ASP A 167 10.51 9.75 3.54
C ASP A 167 9.76 10.75 4.41
N MET A 168 9.60 10.38 5.67
CA MET A 168 8.97 11.17 6.72
C MET A 168 9.95 11.37 7.87
N MET A 169 9.87 12.50 8.55
CA MET A 169 10.62 12.77 9.78
C MET A 169 9.73 13.45 10.82
N PHE A 170 9.63 12.83 11.99
CA PHE A 170 8.97 13.45 13.14
C PHE A 170 9.88 14.50 13.78
N ARG A 171 9.30 15.65 14.14
CA ARG A 171 9.96 16.75 14.83
C ARG A 171 9.40 16.89 16.24
N ASN A 172 10.31 17.11 17.19
CA ASN A 172 9.97 17.35 18.60
C ASN A 172 9.07 16.25 19.19
N SER A 173 9.16 15.02 18.67
CA SER A 173 8.28 13.91 19.07
C SER A 173 8.67 13.31 20.42
N GLY A 174 9.91 13.55 20.88
CA GLY A 174 10.46 12.92 22.08
C GLY A 174 10.68 11.41 21.95
N SER A 175 10.44 10.84 20.78
CA SER A 175 10.62 9.41 20.49
C SER A 175 12.05 9.09 20.05
N LYS A 176 12.41 7.79 19.98
CA LYS A 176 13.70 7.34 19.41
C LYS A 176 13.87 7.70 17.93
N LEU A 177 12.78 8.03 17.25
CA LEU A 177 12.69 8.37 15.83
C LEU A 177 12.75 9.88 15.58
N ASP A 178 12.82 10.68 16.64
CA ASP A 178 12.88 12.13 16.54
C ASP A 178 14.06 12.61 15.68
N ASN A 179 13.79 13.53 14.76
CA ASN A 179 14.76 14.11 13.84
C ASN A 179 15.50 13.08 12.95
N LYS A 180 14.87 11.94 12.62
CA LYS A 180 15.38 10.94 11.69
C LYS A 180 14.46 10.78 10.48
N TRP A 181 15.06 10.74 9.29
CA TRP A 181 14.35 10.39 8.06
C TRP A 181 14.07 8.89 8.01
N ILE A 182 12.82 8.55 7.71
CA ILE A 182 12.35 7.18 7.60
C ILE A 182 11.59 7.06 6.29
N GLU A 183 12.01 6.14 5.44
CA GLU A 183 11.23 5.77 4.26
C GLU A 183 9.89 5.17 4.69
N VAL A 184 8.80 5.71 4.14
CA VAL A 184 7.44 5.30 4.53
C VAL A 184 6.65 4.73 3.38
N LEU A 185 6.82 5.22 2.15
CA LEU A 185 6.01 4.77 1.02
C LEU A 185 6.69 4.97 -0.33
N GLY A 186 6.22 4.20 -1.33
CA GLY A 186 6.48 4.45 -2.74
C GLY A 186 5.27 5.12 -3.40
N ALA A 187 5.51 6.06 -4.31
CA ALA A 187 4.46 6.80 -5.00
C ALA A 187 4.88 7.25 -6.40
N GLY A 188 3.93 7.71 -7.21
CA GLY A 188 4.25 8.30 -8.50
C GLY A 188 3.02 8.65 -9.32
N MET A 189 3.26 9.25 -10.49
CA MET A 189 2.21 9.42 -11.50
C MET A 189 2.02 8.09 -12.23
N ILE A 190 0.78 7.63 -12.41
CA ILE A 190 0.49 6.33 -13.05
C ILE A 190 1.07 6.34 -14.47
N HIS A 191 1.81 5.29 -14.81
CA HIS A 191 2.46 5.19 -16.11
C HIS A 191 1.41 5.13 -17.23
N PRO A 192 1.58 5.84 -18.36
CA PRO A 192 0.59 5.85 -19.46
C PRO A 192 0.20 4.47 -19.98
N ASN A 193 1.13 3.51 -20.00
CA ASN A 193 0.82 2.12 -20.36
C ASN A 193 -0.20 1.47 -19.41
N VAL A 194 -0.14 1.74 -18.11
CA VAL A 194 -1.10 1.18 -17.14
C VAL A 194 -2.50 1.77 -17.38
N LEU A 195 -2.60 3.07 -17.67
CA LEU A 195 -3.87 3.69 -18.05
C LEU A 195 -4.44 3.06 -19.34
N LYS A 196 -3.62 2.91 -20.38
CA LYS A 196 -4.02 2.28 -21.65
C LYS A 196 -4.47 0.83 -21.46
N ASN A 197 -3.72 0.08 -20.66
CA ASN A 197 -4.00 -1.31 -20.32
C ASN A 197 -5.38 -1.45 -19.66
N SER A 198 -5.77 -0.47 -18.84
CA SER A 198 -7.10 -0.39 -18.21
C SER A 198 -8.16 0.37 -19.03
N GLY A 199 -7.92 0.66 -20.32
CA GLY A 199 -8.89 1.31 -21.20
C GLY A 199 -9.06 2.83 -21.01
N ILE A 200 -8.16 3.49 -20.30
CA ILE A 200 -8.19 4.93 -20.03
C ILE A 200 -7.21 5.65 -20.97
N ASP A 201 -7.68 6.69 -21.66
CA ASP A 201 -6.87 7.51 -22.57
C ASP A 201 -5.92 8.45 -21.79
N PRO A 202 -4.59 8.25 -21.83
CA PRO A 202 -3.63 9.06 -21.10
C PRO A 202 -3.41 10.46 -21.69
N GLU A 203 -3.94 10.75 -22.89
CA GLU A 203 -3.93 12.12 -23.44
C GLU A 203 -5.03 12.98 -22.80
N LEU A 204 -6.08 12.35 -22.26
CA LEU A 204 -7.21 13.02 -21.62
C LEU A 204 -7.11 12.97 -20.09
N TYR A 205 -6.65 11.84 -19.55
CA TYR A 205 -6.60 11.55 -18.13
C TYR A 205 -5.17 11.35 -17.64
N SER A 206 -4.99 11.69 -16.38
CA SER A 206 -3.74 11.50 -15.65
C SER A 206 -4.09 10.97 -14.27
N GLY A 207 -3.13 10.36 -13.59
CA GLY A 207 -3.38 9.86 -12.26
C GLY A 207 -2.13 9.71 -11.44
N PHE A 208 -2.30 9.54 -10.14
CA PHE A 208 -1.23 9.15 -9.24
C PHE A 208 -1.61 7.88 -8.49
N ALA A 209 -0.60 7.16 -8.05
CA ALA A 209 -0.74 6.04 -7.14
C ALA A 209 0.32 6.13 -6.02
N PHE A 210 0.05 5.52 -4.88
CA PHE A 210 0.97 5.39 -3.76
C PHE A 210 0.68 4.12 -2.98
N GLY A 211 1.68 3.62 -2.26
CA GLY A 211 1.57 2.36 -1.51
C GLY A 211 2.51 2.27 -0.32
N MET A 212 2.01 1.72 0.79
CA MET A 212 2.82 1.46 1.98
C MET A 212 2.34 0.29 2.81
N GLY A 213 3.26 -0.24 3.64
CA GLY A 213 2.95 -1.27 4.63
C GLY A 213 2.19 -0.71 5.84
N ILE A 214 1.05 -1.31 6.16
CA ILE A 214 0.27 -1.02 7.37
C ILE A 214 1.04 -1.48 8.62
N ASP A 215 1.75 -2.60 8.52
CA ASP A 215 2.65 -3.10 9.54
C ASP A 215 3.70 -2.05 9.95
N ARG A 216 4.26 -1.36 8.94
CA ARG A 216 5.23 -0.28 9.14
C ARG A 216 4.59 0.93 9.82
N LEU A 217 3.34 1.27 9.50
CA LEU A 217 2.60 2.30 10.24
C LEU A 217 2.41 1.93 11.70
N GLY A 218 2.09 0.67 11.99
CA GLY A 218 1.97 0.16 13.35
C GLY A 218 3.26 0.34 14.14
N PHE A 219 4.41 0.01 13.53
CA PHE A 219 5.73 0.25 14.10
C PHE A 219 5.94 1.72 14.44
N LEU A 220 5.66 2.63 13.50
CA LEU A 220 5.88 4.07 13.68
C LEU A 220 4.97 4.69 14.74
N ARG A 221 3.73 4.22 14.84
CA ARG A 221 2.74 4.76 15.77
C ARG A 221 2.89 4.20 17.18
N TYR A 222 3.04 2.89 17.31
CA TYR A 222 2.97 2.21 18.59
C TYR A 222 4.34 1.81 19.14
N GLY A 223 5.40 1.89 18.32
CA GLY A 223 6.77 1.69 18.76
C GLY A 223 7.14 0.24 19.10
N PHE A 224 6.50 -0.75 18.48
CA PHE A 224 6.91 -2.16 18.66
C PHE A 224 8.27 -2.40 18.02
N ASP A 225 9.08 -3.29 18.61
CA ASP A 225 10.42 -3.59 18.08
C ASP A 225 10.44 -4.77 17.09
N ASP A 226 9.34 -5.52 16.96
CA ASP A 226 9.27 -6.77 16.18
C ASP A 226 7.90 -6.95 15.50
N ILE A 227 7.87 -6.92 14.16
CA ILE A 227 6.63 -7.02 13.38
C ILE A 227 5.95 -8.39 13.52
N ARG A 228 6.70 -9.45 13.83
CA ARG A 228 6.16 -10.81 13.99
C ARG A 228 5.17 -10.89 15.15
N THR A 229 5.26 -9.95 16.08
CA THR A 229 4.29 -9.80 17.18
C THR A 229 2.86 -9.65 16.65
N LEU A 230 2.67 -8.97 15.52
CA LEU A 230 1.36 -8.78 14.85
C LEU A 230 0.77 -10.10 14.33
N TYR A 231 1.58 -11.13 14.16
CA TYR A 231 1.19 -12.43 13.61
C TYR A 231 1.27 -13.58 14.63
N SER A 232 1.71 -13.29 15.85
CA SER A 232 1.95 -14.29 16.89
C SER A 232 0.67 -14.93 17.46
N GLY A 233 -0.47 -14.26 17.33
CA GLY A 233 -1.72 -14.65 17.99
C GLY A 233 -1.68 -14.48 19.52
N ASP A 234 -0.69 -13.77 20.07
CA ASP A 234 -0.58 -13.54 21.51
C ASP A 234 -1.64 -12.56 22.00
N LEU A 235 -2.59 -13.06 22.80
CA LEU A 235 -3.65 -12.26 23.37
C LEU A 235 -3.12 -11.12 24.26
N ARG A 236 -1.97 -11.29 24.92
CA ARG A 236 -1.35 -10.25 25.75
C ARG A 236 -0.93 -9.04 24.93
N PHE A 237 -0.63 -9.23 23.65
CA PHE A 237 -0.36 -8.14 22.72
C PHE A 237 -1.67 -7.47 22.31
N VAL A 238 -2.64 -8.24 21.81
CA VAL A 238 -3.92 -7.70 21.30
C VAL A 238 -4.69 -6.92 22.36
N THR A 239 -4.65 -7.34 23.63
CA THR A 239 -5.38 -6.66 24.72
C THR A 239 -4.81 -5.28 25.11
N GLN A 240 -3.68 -4.86 24.53
CA GLN A 240 -3.09 -3.53 24.77
C GLN A 240 -3.74 -2.42 23.94
N PHE A 241 -4.59 -2.76 22.95
CA PHE A 241 -5.31 -1.85 22.04
C PHE A 241 -6.81 -1.93 22.25
#